data_AF-A0A8S9G432-F1
#
_entry.id   AF-A0A8S9G432-F1
#
_cell.length_a   1.000
_cell.length_b   1.000
_cell.length_c   1.000
_cell.angle_alpha   90.00
_cell.angle_beta   90.00
_cell.angle_gamma   90.00
#
_symmetry.space_group_name_H-M   'P 1'
#
loop_
_entity.id
_entity.type
_entity.pdbx_description
1 polymer ?
#
loop_
_entity_poly.entity_id
_entity_poly.type
_entity_poly.pdbx_seq_one_letter_code
_entity_poly.pdbx_strand_id
1 'polypeptide(L)'
;MASTSSSASVVAECVQNFITSMDSLKLNMVAVDQVYPLLSDLSASLQKLSILPPDFEGKMKMKEWLLRLSKMGASDELTEQQARQLHFDLESSYNSFMAALPSAGN
;
A
#
# COMPACT_ATOMS: atom_id res chain seq x y z
N MET A 1 -14.71 12.28 25.09
CA MET A 1 -15.02 12.22 23.65
C MET A 1 -13.72 11.92 22.91
N ALA A 2 -13.40 10.64 22.73
CA ALA A 2 -12.36 10.16 21.81
C ALA A 2 -13.08 9.92 20.47
N SER A 3 -12.61 10.29 19.28
CA SER A 3 -11.31 9.99 18.71
C SER A 3 -11.18 10.79 17.41
N THR A 4 -10.59 11.99 17.43
CA THR A 4 -10.27 12.74 16.20
C THR A 4 -8.76 12.79 15.93
N SER A 5 -7.94 12.25 16.83
CA SER A 5 -6.48 12.24 16.75
C SER A 5 -5.89 11.00 16.07
N SER A 6 -6.64 9.90 15.92
CA SER A 6 -6.09 8.62 15.42
C SER A 6 -5.91 8.58 13.90
N SER A 7 -6.71 9.34 13.14
CA SER A 7 -6.70 9.25 11.68
C SER A 7 -5.45 9.85 11.07
N ALA A 8 -4.98 11.00 11.55
CA ALA A 8 -3.80 11.68 10.99
C ALA A 8 -2.51 10.86 11.14
N SER A 9 -2.31 10.22 12.29
CA SER A 9 -1.18 9.31 12.51
C SER A 9 -1.23 8.08 11.61
N VAL A 10 -2.42 7.49 11.42
CA VAL A 10 -2.59 6.32 10.55
C VAL A 10 -2.45 6.70 9.09
N VAL A 11 -2.90 7.91 8.69
CA VAL A 11 -2.67 8.45 7.35
C VAL A 11 -1.18 8.61 7.10
N ALA A 12 -0.43 9.20 8.03
CA ALA A 12 1.02 9.35 7.92
C ALA A 12 1.72 7.97 7.81
N GLU A 13 1.30 6.98 8.61
CA GLU A 13 1.77 5.60 8.53
C GLU A 13 1.51 4.98 7.14
N CYS A 14 0.30 5.11 6.61
CA CYS A 14 -0.04 4.66 5.25
C CYS A 14 0.84 5.31 4.19
N VAL A 15 1.00 6.64 4.24
CA VAL A 15 1.84 7.40 3.30
C VAL A 15 3.29 6.90 3.37
N GLN A 16 3.83 6.73 4.57
CA GLN A 16 5.17 6.20 4.77
C GLN A 16 5.30 4.79 4.19
N ASN A 17 4.32 3.92 4.40
CA ASN A 17 4.32 2.55 3.88
C ASN A 17 4.23 2.51 2.36
N PHE A 18 3.44 3.40 1.74
CA PHE A 18 3.42 3.57 0.28
C PHE A 18 4.79 3.97 -0.25
N ILE A 19 5.39 5.02 0.32
CA ILE A 19 6.71 5.52 -0.10
C ILE A 19 7.76 4.45 0.07
N THR A 20 7.79 3.76 1.22
CA THR A 20 8.75 2.69 1.51
C THR A 20 8.60 1.52 0.53
N SER A 21 7.36 1.12 0.22
CA SER A 21 7.09 0.06 -0.76
C SER A 21 7.54 0.46 -2.17
N MET A 22 7.26 1.70 -2.60
CA MET A 22 7.68 2.21 -3.90
C MET A 22 9.20 2.34 -4.02
N ASP A 23 9.86 2.83 -2.97
CA ASP A 23 11.32 2.98 -2.93
C ASP A 23 12.03 1.63 -2.98
N SER A 24 11.55 0.64 -2.23
CA SER A 24 12.03 -0.75 -2.30
C SER A 24 12.03 -1.27 -3.74
N LEU A 25 10.95 -1.05 -4.49
CA LEU A 25 10.86 -1.47 -5.89
C LEU A 25 11.86 -0.71 -6.79
N LYS A 26 12.10 0.57 -6.52
CA LYS A 26 13.10 1.38 -7.25
C LYS A 26 14.54 0.96 -6.95
N LEU A 27 14.82 0.51 -5.72
CA LEU A 27 16.12 -0.02 -5.30
C LEU A 27 16.40 -1.43 -5.81
N ASN A 28 15.56 -1.97 -6.69
CA ASN A 28 15.63 -3.35 -7.20
C ASN A 28 15.41 -4.41 -6.10
N MET A 29 14.82 -4.03 -4.95
CA MET A 29 14.43 -4.98 -3.89
C MET A 29 13.07 -5.57 -4.24
N VAL A 30 13.09 -6.52 -5.17
CA VAL A 30 11.91 -7.17 -5.77
C VAL A 30 11.71 -8.61 -5.29
N ALA A 31 12.46 -9.05 -4.28
CA ALA A 31 12.27 -10.37 -3.68
C ALA A 31 10.95 -10.45 -2.91
N VAL A 32 10.28 -11.60 -3.00
CA VAL A 32 8.97 -11.82 -2.37
C VAL A 32 9.06 -11.64 -0.85
N ASP A 33 10.10 -12.15 -0.19
CA ASP A 33 10.29 -11.99 1.26
C ASP A 33 10.47 -10.53 1.70
N GLN A 34 10.93 -9.66 0.80
CA GLN A 34 11.08 -8.22 1.04
C GLN A 34 9.78 -7.46 0.74
N VAL A 35 9.15 -7.75 -0.40
CA VAL A 35 7.96 -7.01 -0.88
C VAL A 35 6.68 -7.43 -0.15
N TYR A 36 6.54 -8.71 0.20
CA TYR A 36 5.38 -9.24 0.91
C TYR A 36 5.09 -8.53 2.24
N PRO A 37 6.05 -8.41 3.19
CA PRO A 37 5.79 -7.73 4.45
C PRO A 37 5.46 -6.24 4.26
N LEU A 38 6.09 -5.56 3.30
CA LEU A 38 5.80 -4.15 2.99
C LEU A 38 4.35 -3.94 2.53
N LEU A 39 3.87 -4.78 1.61
CA LEU A 39 2.49 -4.73 1.13
C LEU A 39 1.48 -5.16 2.20
N SER A 40 1.88 -6.10 3.07
CA SER A 40 1.04 -6.57 4.17
C SER A 40 0.80 -5.45 5.19
N ASP A 41 1.86 -4.75 5.57
CA ASP A 41 1.79 -3.62 6.48
C ASP A 41 0.97 -2.46 5.87
N LEU A 42 1.23 -2.14 4.60
CA LEU A 42 0.43 -1.16 3.85
C LEU A 42 -1.07 -1.52 3.81
N SER A 43 -1.39 -2.78 3.51
CA SER A 43 -2.78 -3.27 3.50
C SER A 43 -3.43 -3.19 4.88
N ALA A 44 -2.68 -3.48 5.94
CA ALA A 44 -3.15 -3.37 7.32
C ALA A 44 -3.43 -1.91 7.70
N SER A 45 -2.50 -0.99 7.39
CA SER A 45 -2.69 0.44 7.66
C SER A 45 -3.88 1.01 6.89
N LEU A 46 -4.06 0.64 5.62
CA LEU A 46 -5.24 1.02 4.84
C LEU A 46 -6.56 0.51 5.47
N GLN A 47 -6.56 -0.68 6.06
CA GLN A 47 -7.73 -1.23 6.76
C GLN A 47 -8.04 -0.51 8.07
N LYS A 48 -7.02 0.00 8.78
CA LYS A 48 -7.22 0.83 9.99
C LYS A 48 -7.92 2.16 9.68
N LEU A 49 -7.78 2.67 8.45
CA LEU A 49 -8.43 3.91 8.02
C LEU A 49 -9.92 3.70 7.77
N SER A 50 -10.72 4.06 8.78
CA SER A 50 -12.18 4.07 8.72
C SER A 50 -12.75 5.16 7.80
N ILE A 51 -11.93 6.13 7.40
CA ILE A 51 -12.30 7.21 6.47
C ILE A 51 -12.36 6.73 5.01
N LEU A 52 -11.69 5.63 4.70
CA LEU A 52 -11.70 5.08 3.35
C LEU A 52 -12.90 4.15 3.16
N PRO A 53 -13.56 4.19 1.98
CA PRO A 53 -14.63 3.26 1.69
C PRO A 53 -14.15 1.80 1.77
N PRO A 54 -15.06 0.85 2.09
CA PRO A 54 -14.74 -0.58 2.11
C PRO A 54 -14.30 -1.08 0.73
N ASP A 55 -14.85 -0.51 -0.34
CA ASP A 55 -14.52 -0.79 -1.74
C ASP A 55 -13.37 0.06 -2.30
N PHE A 56 -12.51 0.60 -1.42
CA PHE A 56 -11.36 1.39 -1.85
C PHE A 56 -10.43 0.54 -2.74
N GLU A 57 -10.17 1.01 -3.97
CA GLU A 57 -9.38 0.29 -4.98
C GLU A 57 -8.03 -0.17 -4.43
N GLY A 58 -7.32 0.69 -3.68
CA GLY A 58 -6.03 0.33 -3.11
C GLY A 58 -6.09 -0.86 -2.16
N LYS A 59 -7.18 -1.05 -1.40
CA LYS A 59 -7.34 -2.24 -0.53
C LYS A 59 -7.45 -3.51 -1.37
N MET A 60 -8.18 -3.47 -2.48
CA MET A 60 -8.32 -4.62 -3.37
C MET A 60 -7.01 -4.95 -4.07
N LYS A 61 -6.33 -3.93 -4.62
CA LYS A 61 -5.04 -4.07 -5.30
C LYS A 61 -3.97 -4.68 -4.38
N MET A 62 -3.84 -4.17 -3.15
CA MET A 62 -2.87 -4.72 -2.19
C MET A 62 -3.15 -6.19 -1.86
N LYS A 63 -4.42 -6.57 -1.70
CA LYS A 63 -4.81 -7.97 -1.47
C LYS A 63 -4.51 -8.87 -2.66
N GLU A 64 -4.76 -8.39 -3.88
CA GLU A 64 -4.45 -9.14 -5.11
C GLU A 64 -2.94 -9.40 -5.24
N TRP A 65 -2.13 -8.38 -4.97
CA TRP A 65 -0.67 -8.50 -4.97
C TRP A 65 -0.17 -9.45 -3.88
N LEU A 66 -0.67 -9.35 -2.64
CA LEU A 66 -0.34 -10.28 -1.56
C LEU A 66 -0.70 -11.72 -1.91
N LEU A 67 -1.87 -11.94 -2.52
CA LEU A 67 -2.28 -13.27 -2.98
C LEU A 67 -1.32 -13.79 -4.05
N ARG A 68 -0.92 -12.94 -4.99
CA ARG A 68 0.04 -13.31 -6.04
C ARG A 68 1.40 -13.67 -5.46
N LEU A 69 1.91 -12.86 -4.54
CA LEU A 69 3.17 -13.11 -3.84
C LEU A 69 3.12 -14.36 -2.96
N SER A 70 1.98 -14.66 -2.33
CA SER A 70 1.82 -15.90 -1.54
C SER A 70 1.89 -17.18 -2.36
N LYS A 71 1.69 -17.09 -3.68
CA LYS A 71 1.84 -18.22 -4.61
C LYS A 71 3.29 -18.39 -5.09
N MET A 72 4.17 -17.43 -4.81
CA MET A 72 5.59 -17.46 -5.13
C MET A 72 6.37 -17.91 -3.89
N GLY A 73 7.55 -18.49 -4.08
CA GLY A 73 8.46 -18.80 -2.99
C GLY A 73 8.99 -17.51 -2.36
N ALA A 74 9.34 -17.55 -1.07
CA ALA A 74 9.91 -16.39 -0.39
C ALA A 74 11.20 -15.88 -1.09
N SER A 75 11.98 -16.78 -1.66
CA SER A 75 13.20 -16.48 -2.41
C SER A 75 12.96 -16.11 -3.88
N ASP A 76 11.73 -16.22 -4.39
CA ASP A 76 11.43 -15.80 -5.76
C ASP A 76 11.39 -14.27 -5.85
N GLU A 77 11.69 -13.76 -7.03
CA GLU A 77 11.70 -12.32 -7.31
C GLU A 77 10.57 -11.95 -8.27
N LEU A 78 9.97 -10.78 -8.06
CA LEU A 78 9.03 -10.21 -9.03
C LEU A 78 9.79 -9.92 -10.33
N THR A 79 9.17 -10.26 -11.47
CA THR A 79 9.74 -9.91 -12.78
C THR A 79 9.73 -8.39 -12.98
N GLU A 80 10.58 -7.87 -13.86
CA GLU A 80 10.62 -6.43 -14.17
C GLU A 80 9.23 -5.87 -14.53
N GLN A 81 8.44 -6.64 -15.28
CA GLN A 81 7.07 -6.27 -15.63
C GLN A 81 6.16 -6.23 -14.39
N GLN A 82 6.27 -7.21 -13.50
CA GLN A 82 5.48 -7.24 -12.27
C GLN A 82 5.85 -6.11 -11.32
N ALA A 83 7.14 -5.84 -11.14
CA ALA A 83 7.63 -4.74 -10.31
C ALA A 83 7.13 -3.38 -10.82
N ARG A 84 7.17 -3.15 -12.15
CA ARG A 84 6.60 -1.94 -12.76
C ARG A 84 5.09 -1.86 -12.57
N GLN A 85 4.37 -2.97 -12.74
CA GLN A 85 2.92 -3.01 -12.54
C GLN A 85 2.55 -2.71 -11.09
N LEU A 86 3.28 -3.32 -10.13
CA LEU A 86 3.09 -3.09 -8.70
C LEU A 86 3.37 -1.64 -8.33
N HIS A 87 4.45 -1.05 -8.85
CA HIS A 87 4.76 0.37 -8.64
C HIS A 87 3.63 1.27 -9.16
N PHE A 88 3.11 1.00 -10.36
CA PHE A 88 1.99 1.75 -10.92
C PHE A 88 0.71 1.60 -10.09
N ASP A 89 0.38 0.37 -9.65
CA ASP A 89 -0.78 0.13 -8.78
C ASP A 89 -0.62 0.85 -7.42
N LEU A 90 0.59 0.90 -6.86
CA LEU A 90 0.90 1.65 -5.64
C LEU A 90 0.70 3.16 -5.85
N GLU A 91 1.20 3.74 -6.93
CA GLU A 91 1.02 5.16 -7.26
C GLU A 91 -0.47 5.50 -7.49
N SER A 92 -1.19 4.67 -8.25
CA SER A 92 -2.64 4.86 -8.47
C SER A 92 -3.42 4.80 -7.17
N SER A 93 -3.10 3.80 -6.33
CA SER A 93 -3.71 3.63 -5.00
C SER A 93 -3.40 4.82 -4.08
N TYR A 94 -2.17 5.32 -4.10
CA TYR A 94 -1.75 6.48 -3.32
C TYR A 94 -2.48 7.76 -3.77
N ASN A 95 -2.61 7.99 -5.07
CA ASN A 95 -3.33 9.14 -5.59
C ASN A 95 -4.83 9.09 -5.22
N SER A 96 -5.44 7.91 -5.39
CA SER A 96 -6.82 7.66 -4.95
C SER A 96 -6.98 7.83 -3.44
N PHE A 97 -5.96 7.44 -2.68
CA PHE A 97 -5.93 7.57 -1.23
C PHE A 97 -5.90 9.05 -0.82
N MET A 98 -4.99 9.83 -1.41
CA MET A 98 -4.91 11.28 -1.21
C MET A 98 -6.21 11.99 -1.60
N ALA A 99 -6.85 11.58 -2.71
CA ALA A 99 -8.13 12.14 -3.14
C ALA A 99 -9.31 11.76 -2.21
N ALA A 100 -9.23 10.61 -1.55
CA ALA A 100 -10.24 10.17 -0.58
C ALA A 100 -10.06 10.83 0.80
N LEU A 101 -8.88 11.38 1.10
CA LEU A 101 -8.71 12.19 2.29
C LEU A 101 -9.47 13.51 2.11
N PRO A 102 -10.23 13.96 3.11
CA PRO A 102 -10.83 15.28 3.06
C PRO A 102 -9.69 16.29 3.02
N SER A 103 -9.50 16.92 1.86
CA SER A 103 -8.60 18.05 1.70
C SER A 103 -8.90 19.04 2.83
N ALA A 104 -7.93 19.26 3.72
CA ALA A 104 -7.97 20.40 4.63
C ALA A 104 -7.90 21.67 3.76
N GLY A 105 -9.05 22.12 3.28
CA GLY A 105 -9.14 23.10 2.21
C GLY A 105 -10.57 23.46 1.84
N ASN A 106 -11.35 23.91 2.83
CA ASN A 106 -12.30 25.02 2.68
C ASN A 106 -11.97 26.05 3.75
#